data_AF-A0A930DZQ8-F1
#
_entry.id   AF-A0A930DZQ8-F1
#
_cell.length_a   1.000
_cell.length_b   1.000
_cell.length_c   1.000
_cell.angle_alpha   90.00
_cell.angle_beta   90.00
_cell.angle_gamma   90.00
#
_symmetry.space_group_name_H-M   'P 1'
#
loop_
_entity.id
_entity.type
_entity.pdbx_description
1 polymer ?
#
loop_
_entity_poly.entity_id
_entity_poly.type
_entity_poly.pdbx_seq_one_letter_code
_entity_poly.pdbx_strand_id
1 'polypeptide(L)'
;MECKLMPIPYFDRLGGGALDEMHYEGEEFQKLYPIVNYKDFDFTMERPDCIVMLSPFDEFNQVFSVDPFFYSKNLKNFTNKLVYIPSFVTDEINPKEEEDGKAFENMRYYVTVPGLFHADLSIVQSEEMKKAYLAKISAFTNSVIRKKMTTKISGAGSCLFGEEEEKGSKAVIAAFRRFLMKKEDLQKWAIS
;
A
#
# COMPACT_ATOMS: atom_id res chain seq x y z
N MET A 1 15.31 13.60 5.33
CA MET A 1 14.80 12.22 5.15
C MET A 1 15.33 11.75 3.81
N GLU A 2 16.06 10.65 3.78
CA GLU A 2 16.52 10.02 2.55
C GLU A 2 15.40 9.14 1.99
N CYS A 3 15.22 9.13 0.67
CA CYS A 3 14.25 8.29 -0.01
C CYS A 3 14.97 7.55 -1.15
N LYS A 4 14.87 6.23 -1.17
CA LYS A 4 15.45 5.36 -2.20
C LYS A 4 14.30 4.79 -3.03
N LEU A 5 14.31 5.02 -4.34
CA LEU A 5 13.40 4.36 -5.27
C LEU A 5 14.02 3.04 -5.71
N MET A 6 13.29 1.93 -5.58
CA MET A 6 13.78 0.60 -5.92
C MET A 6 12.70 -0.14 -6.68
N PRO A 7 12.69 -0.04 -8.02
CA PRO A 7 11.88 -0.91 -8.86
C PRO A 7 12.25 -2.36 -8.58
N ILE A 8 11.24 -3.23 -8.44
CA ILE A 8 11.40 -4.67 -8.19
C ILE A 8 10.80 -5.44 -9.37
N PRO A 9 11.28 -6.66 -9.66
CA PRO A 9 10.71 -7.48 -10.72
C PRO A 9 9.31 -7.96 -10.34
N TYR A 10 8.48 -8.15 -11.37
CA TYR A 10 7.21 -8.86 -11.28
C TYR A 10 7.14 -9.94 -12.36
N PHE A 11 6.23 -10.88 -12.18
CA PHE A 11 6.12 -12.06 -13.01
C PHE A 11 4.67 -12.26 -13.41
N ASP A 12 4.45 -12.68 -14.65
CA ASP A 12 3.14 -13.19 -15.05
C ASP A 12 2.82 -14.49 -14.31
N ARG A 13 1.53 -14.72 -14.08
CA ARG A 13 1.04 -15.89 -13.37
C ARG A 13 0.25 -16.80 -14.30
N LEU A 14 0.71 -18.04 -14.38
CA LEU A 14 0.00 -19.08 -15.12
C LEU A 14 -1.28 -19.49 -14.38
N GLY A 15 -2.24 -20.06 -15.10
CA GLY A 15 -3.51 -20.53 -14.51
C GLY A 15 -3.33 -21.56 -13.37
N GLY A 16 -2.19 -22.23 -13.29
CA GLY A 16 -1.80 -23.13 -12.19
C GLY A 16 -1.13 -22.44 -10.99
N GLY A 17 -0.94 -21.12 -11.02
CA GLY A 17 -0.33 -20.31 -9.96
C GLY A 17 1.19 -20.17 -10.01
N ALA A 18 1.86 -20.90 -10.92
CA ALA A 18 3.29 -20.78 -11.16
C ALA A 18 3.66 -19.43 -11.81
N LEU A 19 4.88 -18.97 -11.53
CA LEU A 19 5.45 -17.75 -12.14
C LEU A 19 6.05 -18.11 -13.49
N ASP A 20 5.84 -17.25 -14.48
CA ASP A 20 6.37 -17.40 -15.84
C ASP A 20 7.37 -16.27 -16.17
N GLU A 21 7.07 -15.43 -17.16
CA GLU A 21 7.95 -14.38 -17.64
C GLU A 21 8.22 -13.31 -16.56
N MET A 22 9.50 -12.97 -16.37
CA MET A 22 9.94 -11.91 -15.47
C MET A 22 9.98 -10.57 -16.22
N HIS A 23 9.26 -9.60 -15.68
CA HIS A 23 9.25 -8.21 -16.13
C HIS A 23 10.05 -7.34 -15.16
N TYR A 24 10.85 -6.42 -15.70
CA TYR A 24 11.62 -5.46 -14.91
C TYR A 24 11.70 -4.10 -15.61
N GLU A 25 11.19 -3.07 -14.94
CA GLU A 25 11.07 -1.72 -15.50
C GLU A 25 12.14 -0.75 -14.97
N GLY A 26 13.12 -1.24 -14.20
CA GLY A 26 14.15 -0.37 -13.61
C GLY A 26 14.94 0.43 -14.63
N GLU A 27 15.17 -0.11 -15.82
CA GLU A 27 15.89 0.57 -16.90
C GLU A 27 15.15 1.79 -17.47
N GLU A 28 13.81 1.80 -17.41
CA GLU A 28 13.00 2.95 -17.80
C GLU A 28 12.90 3.94 -16.64
N PHE A 29 12.72 3.44 -15.41
CA PHE A 29 12.65 4.28 -14.22
C PHE A 29 13.94 5.07 -13.97
N GLN A 30 15.13 4.50 -14.21
CA GLN A 30 16.41 5.18 -14.04
C GLN A 30 16.57 6.42 -14.95
N LYS A 31 15.84 6.48 -16.07
CA LYS A 31 15.85 7.65 -16.97
C LYS A 31 15.12 8.85 -16.37
N LEU A 32 14.20 8.59 -15.43
CA LEU A 32 13.34 9.59 -14.79
C LEU A 32 13.82 9.95 -13.38
N TYR A 33 14.33 8.96 -12.64
CA TYR A 33 14.68 9.11 -11.22
C TYR A 33 15.94 8.30 -10.88
N PRO A 34 16.76 8.75 -9.93
CA PRO A 34 17.79 7.89 -9.35
C PRO A 34 17.15 6.66 -8.68
N ILE A 35 17.60 5.47 -9.07
CA ILE A 35 17.12 4.21 -8.49
C ILE A 35 18.24 3.46 -7.79
N VAL A 36 17.83 2.58 -6.87
CA VAL A 36 18.67 1.56 -6.27
C VAL A 36 18.38 0.22 -6.95
N ASN A 37 19.44 -0.48 -7.34
CA ASN A 37 19.31 -1.83 -7.88
C ASN A 37 18.91 -2.79 -6.75
N TYR A 38 17.78 -3.46 -6.92
CA TYR A 38 17.25 -4.38 -5.91
C TYR A 38 18.17 -5.57 -5.61
N LYS A 39 19.04 -5.94 -6.56
CA LYS A 39 20.01 -7.04 -6.38
C LYS A 39 21.18 -6.68 -5.47
N ASP A 40 21.48 -5.38 -5.38
CA ASP A 40 22.64 -4.87 -4.62
C ASP A 40 22.22 -4.30 -3.25
N PHE A 41 20.92 -4.32 -2.93
CA PHE A 41 20.39 -3.75 -1.71
C PHE A 41 20.31 -4.77 -0.58
N ASP A 42 21.18 -4.63 0.43
CA ASP A 42 21.17 -5.46 1.62
C ASP A 42 20.19 -4.92 2.68
N PHE A 43 18.97 -5.47 2.68
CA PHE A 43 17.94 -5.12 3.66
C PHE A 43 18.34 -5.36 5.12
N THR A 44 19.24 -6.30 5.39
CA THR A 44 19.64 -6.66 6.75
C THR A 44 20.62 -5.65 7.35
N MET A 45 21.49 -5.08 6.51
CA MET A 45 22.41 -4.01 6.87
C MET A 45 21.73 -2.64 6.84
N GLU A 46 20.98 -2.34 5.77
CA GLU A 46 20.36 -1.03 5.56
C GLU A 46 19.24 -0.74 6.56
N ARG A 47 18.46 -1.77 6.93
CA ARG A 47 17.31 -1.70 7.86
C ARG A 47 16.44 -0.44 7.68
N PRO A 48 15.71 -0.32 6.57
CA PRO A 48 14.91 0.88 6.29
C PRO A 48 13.94 1.22 7.42
N ASP A 49 13.91 2.49 7.85
CA ASP A 49 12.96 2.97 8.86
C ASP A 49 11.50 2.78 8.42
N CYS A 50 11.27 2.85 7.10
CA CYS A 50 9.99 2.65 6.45
C CYS A 50 10.19 2.02 5.07
N ILE A 51 9.31 1.08 4.71
CA ILE A 51 9.17 0.55 3.35
C ILE A 51 7.77 0.92 2.85
N VAL A 52 7.70 1.50 1.66
CA VAL A 52 6.42 1.80 0.98
C VAL A 52 6.22 0.81 -0.15
N MET A 53 5.14 0.03 -0.08
CA MET A 53 4.74 -0.90 -1.14
C MET A 53 3.52 -0.36 -1.88
N LEU A 54 3.50 -0.59 -3.19
CA LEU A 54 2.37 -0.24 -4.08
C LEU A 54 1.50 -1.45 -4.44
N SER A 55 2.01 -2.66 -4.18
CA SER A 55 1.34 -3.93 -4.44
C SER A 55 1.10 -4.65 -3.10
N PRO A 56 -0.16 -4.90 -2.70
CA PRO A 56 -0.48 -5.54 -1.43
C PRO A 56 -0.73 -7.05 -1.56
N PHE A 57 -0.49 -7.63 -2.73
CA PHE A 57 -1.09 -8.92 -3.09
C PHE A 57 -0.30 -10.14 -2.63
N ASP A 58 1.01 -10.02 -2.40
CA ASP A 58 1.93 -11.15 -2.26
C ASP A 58 1.67 -12.22 -3.34
N GLU A 59 1.35 -13.45 -2.91
CA GLU A 59 1.02 -14.60 -3.73
C GLU A 59 -0.48 -14.74 -4.06
N PHE A 60 -1.33 -13.72 -3.88
CA PHE A 60 -2.79 -13.83 -4.05
C PHE A 60 -3.37 -13.12 -5.29
N ASN A 61 -2.58 -12.36 -6.04
CA ASN A 61 -3.02 -11.81 -7.31
C ASN A 61 -3.04 -12.90 -8.40
N GLN A 62 -4.14 -12.99 -9.16
CA GLN A 62 -4.34 -14.06 -10.14
C GLN A 62 -3.58 -13.84 -11.45
N VAL A 63 -3.15 -12.60 -11.72
CA VAL A 63 -2.57 -12.18 -13.00
C VAL A 63 -1.06 -12.09 -12.92
N PHE A 64 -0.54 -11.50 -11.84
CA PHE A 64 0.90 -11.31 -11.66
C PHE A 64 1.31 -11.48 -10.20
N SER A 65 2.61 -11.62 -9.93
CA SER A 65 3.18 -11.57 -8.58
C SER A 65 4.54 -10.89 -8.60
N VAL A 66 4.96 -10.30 -7.50
CA VAL A 66 6.35 -9.83 -7.33
C VAL A 66 7.23 -11.01 -6.93
N ASP A 67 8.55 -10.84 -6.99
CA ASP A 67 9.46 -11.85 -6.41
C ASP A 67 9.04 -12.16 -4.95
N PRO A 68 8.89 -13.44 -4.56
CA PRO A 68 8.50 -13.83 -3.20
C PRO A 68 9.34 -13.20 -2.08
N PHE A 69 10.59 -12.86 -2.34
CA PHE A 69 11.42 -12.10 -1.40
C PHE A 69 10.76 -10.77 -0.99
N PHE A 70 10.11 -10.06 -1.92
CA PHE A 70 9.43 -8.78 -1.68
C PHE A 70 7.99 -8.91 -1.20
N TYR A 71 7.52 -10.12 -0.87
CA TYR A 71 6.22 -10.25 -0.23
C TYR A 71 6.18 -9.49 1.10
N SER A 72 5.05 -8.86 1.38
CA SER A 72 4.81 -8.07 2.57
C SER A 72 5.08 -8.85 3.87
N LYS A 73 4.86 -10.18 3.86
CA LYS A 73 5.20 -11.09 4.98
C LYS A 73 6.70 -11.13 5.30
N ASN A 74 7.55 -10.90 4.30
CA ASN A 74 9.00 -10.86 4.42
C ASN A 74 9.49 -9.43 4.69
N LEU A 75 8.99 -8.45 3.92
CA LEU A 75 9.40 -7.04 4.04
C LEU A 75 9.20 -6.46 5.44
N LYS A 76 8.12 -6.86 6.13
CA LYS A 76 7.86 -6.42 7.51
C LYS A 76 8.95 -6.83 8.52
N ASN A 77 9.82 -7.78 8.18
CA ASN A 77 10.92 -8.19 9.05
C ASN A 77 12.16 -7.28 8.90
N PHE A 78 12.21 -6.46 7.85
CA PHE A 78 13.33 -5.56 7.55
C PHE A 78 13.05 -4.09 7.91
N THR A 79 11.82 -3.77 8.33
CA THR A 79 11.42 -2.39 8.64
C THR A 79 10.54 -2.32 9.88
N ASN A 80 10.58 -1.16 10.54
CA ASN A 80 9.67 -0.84 11.64
C ASN A 80 8.32 -0.28 11.18
N LYS A 81 8.22 0.13 9.90
CA LYS A 81 7.03 0.74 9.32
C LYS A 81 6.81 0.23 7.91
N LEU A 82 5.87 -0.69 7.74
CA LEU A 82 5.44 -1.10 6.41
C LEU A 82 4.21 -0.30 5.99
N VAL A 83 4.30 0.44 4.89
CA VAL A 83 3.21 1.30 4.41
C VAL A 83 2.75 0.85 3.04
N TYR A 84 1.44 0.77 2.86
CA TYR A 84 0.81 0.48 1.58
C TYR A 84 0.14 1.75 1.02
N ILE A 85 0.46 2.09 -0.23
CA ILE A 85 -0.24 3.15 -0.97
C ILE A 85 -0.72 2.54 -2.28
N PRO A 86 -2.03 2.38 -2.50
CA PRO A 86 -2.57 1.84 -3.75
C PRO A 86 -2.12 2.66 -4.95
N SER A 87 -1.68 1.99 -6.02
CA SER A 87 -1.39 2.59 -7.32
C SER A 87 -2.64 2.67 -8.23
N PHE A 88 -3.84 2.68 -7.64
CA PHE A 88 -5.11 2.77 -8.35
C PHE A 88 -6.16 3.52 -7.50
N VAL A 89 -7.22 3.98 -8.16
CA VAL A 89 -8.45 4.51 -7.56
C VAL A 89 -9.65 3.83 -8.22
N THR A 90 -10.77 3.75 -7.52
CA THR A 90 -12.05 3.26 -8.07
C THR A 90 -13.14 4.29 -7.83
N ASP A 91 -14.34 4.06 -8.37
CA ASP A 91 -15.51 4.77 -7.88
C ASP A 91 -15.72 4.49 -6.38
N GLU A 92 -16.39 5.41 -5.68
CA GLU A 92 -16.75 5.21 -4.28
C GLU A 92 -17.75 4.07 -4.15
N ILE A 93 -17.58 3.24 -3.12
CA ILE A 93 -18.40 2.06 -2.89
C ILE A 93 -19.13 2.25 -1.57
N ASN A 94 -20.46 2.27 -1.59
CA ASN A 94 -21.28 2.24 -0.41
C ASN A 94 -21.76 0.80 -0.14
N PRO A 95 -21.27 0.13 0.93
CA PRO A 95 -21.64 -1.26 1.24
C PRO A 95 -23.13 -1.49 1.54
N LYS A 96 -23.93 -0.42 1.64
CA LYS A 96 -25.37 -0.48 1.94
C LYS A 96 -26.24 -0.32 0.70
N GLU A 97 -25.69 0.16 -0.42
CA GLU A 97 -26.45 0.32 -1.66
C GLU A 97 -26.41 -0.98 -2.46
N GLU A 98 -27.57 -1.37 -3.00
CA GLU A 98 -27.69 -2.61 -3.77
C GLU A 98 -26.88 -2.54 -5.09
N GLU A 99 -26.86 -1.37 -5.73
CA GLU A 99 -26.14 -1.11 -6.98
C GLU A 99 -24.63 -1.39 -6.83
N ASP A 100 -24.08 -1.12 -5.66
CA ASP A 100 -22.67 -1.33 -5.32
C ASP A 100 -22.35 -2.76 -4.89
N GLY A 101 -23.33 -3.66 -4.80
CA GLY A 101 -23.13 -5.02 -4.31
C GLY A 101 -22.04 -5.79 -5.08
N LYS A 102 -21.98 -5.63 -6.41
CA LYS A 102 -20.92 -6.25 -7.23
C LYS A 102 -19.55 -5.62 -6.99
N ALA A 103 -19.48 -4.29 -6.89
CA ALA A 103 -18.25 -3.57 -6.60
C ALA A 103 -17.71 -3.97 -5.22
N PHE A 104 -18.60 -4.03 -4.22
CA PHE A 104 -18.30 -4.52 -2.88
C PHE A 104 -17.79 -5.96 -2.91
N GLU A 105 -18.41 -6.88 -3.65
CA GLU A 105 -17.89 -8.25 -3.78
C GLU A 105 -16.50 -8.33 -4.41
N ASN A 106 -16.25 -7.52 -5.45
CA ASN A 106 -14.94 -7.45 -6.11
C ASN A 106 -13.84 -6.87 -5.21
N MET A 107 -14.18 -6.13 -4.15
CA MET A 107 -13.20 -5.64 -3.17
C MET A 107 -12.36 -6.79 -2.57
N ARG A 108 -12.83 -8.04 -2.57
CA ARG A 108 -12.03 -9.19 -2.10
C ARG A 108 -10.65 -9.27 -2.79
N TYR A 109 -10.56 -8.88 -4.05
CA TYR A 109 -9.32 -9.02 -4.82
C TYR A 109 -8.23 -8.03 -4.41
N TYR A 110 -8.57 -6.93 -3.71
CA TYR A 110 -7.60 -5.91 -3.32
C TYR A 110 -7.70 -5.46 -1.85
N VAL A 111 -8.75 -5.85 -1.14
CA VAL A 111 -8.94 -5.57 0.30
C VAL A 111 -8.62 -6.78 1.17
N THR A 112 -8.94 -8.00 0.73
CA THR A 112 -8.71 -9.21 1.54
C THR A 112 -7.37 -9.86 1.22
N VAL A 113 -6.33 -9.04 1.04
CA VAL A 113 -5.00 -9.42 0.56
C VAL A 113 -3.94 -9.18 1.64
N PRO A 114 -2.85 -9.98 1.70
CA PRO A 114 -1.96 -10.00 2.86
C PRO A 114 -1.30 -8.65 3.17
N GLY A 115 -0.85 -7.93 2.14
CA GLY A 115 -0.16 -6.66 2.30
C GLY A 115 -0.98 -5.61 3.04
N LEU A 116 -2.31 -5.61 2.86
CA LEU A 116 -3.18 -4.70 3.61
C LEU A 116 -3.13 -4.98 5.12
N PHE A 117 -3.11 -6.26 5.52
CA PHE A 117 -3.08 -6.65 6.94
C PHE A 117 -1.68 -6.55 7.56
N HIS A 118 -0.64 -6.77 6.74
CA HIS A 118 0.76 -6.65 7.16
C HIS A 118 1.19 -5.19 7.34
N ALA A 119 0.63 -4.26 6.55
CA ALA A 119 0.94 -2.85 6.65
C ALA A 119 0.57 -2.26 8.03
N ASP A 120 1.38 -1.31 8.48
CA ASP A 120 1.14 -0.47 9.64
C ASP A 120 0.33 0.78 9.29
N LEU A 121 0.42 1.23 8.04
CA LEU A 121 -0.44 2.25 7.45
C LEU A 121 -0.83 1.87 6.02
N SER A 122 -2.09 2.10 5.66
CA SER A 122 -2.58 2.12 4.28
C SER A 122 -3.30 3.44 4.03
N ILE A 123 -3.00 4.13 2.94
CA ILE A 123 -3.65 5.39 2.58
C ILE A 123 -4.54 5.14 1.36
N VAL A 124 -5.86 5.23 1.53
CA VAL A 124 -6.85 5.06 0.47
C VAL A 124 -7.48 6.41 0.09
N GLN A 125 -8.12 6.43 -1.08
CA GLN A 125 -8.53 7.64 -1.79
C GLN A 125 -9.48 8.59 -1.03
N SER A 126 -10.22 8.10 -0.03
CA SER A 126 -11.23 8.87 0.70
C SER A 126 -11.65 8.19 2.01
N GLU A 127 -12.33 8.91 2.89
CA GLU A 127 -12.91 8.33 4.11
C GLU A 127 -14.10 7.41 3.78
N GLU A 128 -14.82 7.65 2.69
CA GLU A 128 -15.86 6.79 2.12
C GLU A 128 -15.28 5.43 1.73
N MET A 129 -14.20 5.42 0.95
CA MET A 129 -13.50 4.21 0.57
C MET A 129 -12.94 3.47 1.79
N LYS A 130 -12.41 4.19 2.78
CA LYS A 130 -11.99 3.59 4.05
C LYS A 130 -13.16 2.90 4.77
N LYS A 131 -14.36 3.50 4.81
CA LYS A 131 -15.55 2.84 5.38
C LYS A 131 -15.87 1.55 4.62
N ALA A 132 -15.77 1.55 3.29
CA ALA A 132 -15.98 0.38 2.44
C ALA A 132 -14.95 -0.72 2.71
N TYR A 133 -13.66 -0.38 2.79
CA TYR A 133 -12.58 -1.30 3.17
C TYR A 133 -12.84 -1.92 4.54
N LEU A 134 -13.20 -1.12 5.55
CA LEU A 134 -13.48 -1.62 6.90
C LEU A 134 -14.73 -2.53 6.93
N ALA A 135 -15.75 -2.24 6.13
CA ALA A 135 -16.91 -3.11 6.00
C ALA A 135 -16.52 -4.47 5.37
N LYS A 136 -15.75 -4.45 4.27
CA LYS A 136 -15.26 -5.68 3.62
C LYS A 136 -14.34 -6.50 4.52
N ILE A 137 -13.43 -5.85 5.24
CA ILE A 137 -12.57 -6.50 6.26
C ILE A 137 -13.44 -7.16 7.34
N SER A 138 -14.48 -6.48 7.82
CA SER A 138 -15.38 -7.03 8.82
C SER A 138 -16.14 -8.26 8.34
N ALA A 139 -16.57 -8.26 7.07
CA ALA A 139 -17.26 -9.38 6.44
C ALA A 139 -16.32 -10.58 6.19
N PHE A 140 -15.06 -10.31 5.83
CA PHE A 140 -14.05 -11.35 5.59
C PHE A 140 -13.48 -11.94 6.88
N THR A 141 -13.36 -11.12 7.93
CA THR A 141 -12.74 -11.51 9.21
C THR A 141 -13.76 -11.47 10.35
N ASN A 142 -13.77 -10.38 11.13
CA ASN A 142 -14.70 -10.09 12.21
C ASN A 142 -14.52 -8.64 12.70
N SER A 143 -15.36 -8.23 13.65
CA SER A 143 -15.36 -6.88 14.24
C SER A 143 -14.08 -6.55 15.03
N VAL A 144 -13.39 -7.56 15.60
CA VAL A 144 -12.14 -7.36 16.36
C VAL A 144 -11.01 -6.95 15.43
N ILE A 145 -10.85 -7.66 14.32
CA ILE A 145 -9.84 -7.31 13.30
C ILE A 145 -10.19 -5.99 12.63
N ARG A 146 -11.47 -5.77 12.27
CA ARG A 146 -11.94 -4.47 11.76
C ARG A 146 -11.51 -3.31 12.67
N LYS A 147 -11.71 -3.44 13.99
CA LYS A 147 -11.33 -2.39 14.95
C LYS A 147 -9.83 -2.09 14.95
N LYS A 148 -8.99 -3.13 14.82
CA LYS A 148 -7.53 -2.96 14.66
C LYS A 148 -7.19 -2.26 13.34
N MET A 149 -7.89 -2.59 12.26
CA MET A 149 -7.65 -2.01 10.94
C MET A 149 -8.09 -0.54 10.83
N THR A 150 -9.07 -0.10 11.63
CA THR A 150 -9.50 1.32 11.66
C THR A 150 -8.35 2.29 11.91
N THR A 151 -7.37 1.91 12.73
CA THR A 151 -6.20 2.76 13.02
C THR A 151 -5.08 2.63 11.99
N LYS A 152 -5.13 1.60 11.14
CA LYS A 152 -4.14 1.31 10.10
C LYS A 152 -4.53 1.87 8.73
N ILE A 153 -5.81 2.16 8.49
CA ILE A 153 -6.30 2.67 7.20
C ILE A 153 -6.66 4.15 7.35
N SER A 154 -6.10 4.99 6.48
CA SER A 154 -6.38 6.41 6.39
C SER A 154 -7.07 6.72 5.06
N GLY A 155 -8.19 7.44 5.08
CA GLY A 155 -8.88 7.89 3.86
C GLY A 155 -8.36 9.24 3.37
N ALA A 156 -7.04 9.45 3.41
CA ALA A 156 -6.47 10.79 3.23
C ALA A 156 -6.29 11.21 1.78
N GLY A 157 -6.56 10.33 0.81
CA GLY A 157 -6.44 10.68 -0.60
C GLY A 157 -5.62 9.70 -1.43
N SER A 158 -5.32 10.12 -2.64
CA SER A 158 -4.47 9.39 -3.58
C SER A 158 -3.57 10.36 -4.33
N CYS A 159 -2.32 9.97 -4.55
CA CYS A 159 -1.40 10.73 -5.41
C CYS A 159 -1.91 10.82 -6.85
N LEU A 160 -2.81 9.92 -7.26
CA LEU A 160 -3.43 9.92 -8.59
C LEU A 160 -4.43 11.07 -8.81
N PHE A 161 -4.86 11.75 -7.74
CA PHE A 161 -5.65 12.99 -7.85
C PHE A 161 -4.77 14.24 -8.08
N GLY A 162 -3.46 14.07 -8.27
CA GLY A 162 -2.54 15.16 -8.62
C GLY A 162 -2.42 16.19 -7.50
N GLU A 163 -2.69 17.46 -7.82
CA GLU A 163 -2.54 18.62 -6.92
C GLU A 163 -3.85 19.02 -6.21
N GLU A 164 -4.89 18.17 -6.24
CA GLU A 164 -6.12 18.45 -5.50
C GLU A 164 -5.82 18.66 -4.02
N GLU A 165 -6.32 19.77 -3.46
CA GLU A 165 -5.88 20.26 -2.15
C GLU A 165 -6.27 19.31 -1.00
N GLU A 166 -7.49 18.79 -1.04
CA GLU A 166 -8.06 18.02 0.07
C GLU A 166 -7.72 16.51 0.00
N LYS A 167 -7.45 15.98 -1.19
CA LYS A 167 -7.27 14.53 -1.40
C LYS A 167 -6.17 14.14 -2.38
N GLY A 168 -5.42 15.09 -2.92
CA GLY A 168 -4.29 14.85 -3.81
C GLY A 168 -2.99 14.54 -3.07
N SER A 169 -1.87 14.69 -3.78
CA SER A 169 -0.52 14.33 -3.31
C SER A 169 -0.15 15.02 -1.99
N LYS A 170 -0.55 16.28 -1.80
CA LYS A 170 -0.29 17.02 -0.54
C LYS A 170 -0.97 16.38 0.66
N ALA A 171 -2.22 15.95 0.52
CA ALA A 171 -2.98 15.30 1.58
C ALA A 171 -2.38 13.93 1.96
N VAL A 172 -1.99 13.13 0.95
CA VAL A 172 -1.29 11.85 1.14
C VAL A 172 0.04 12.05 1.85
N ILE A 173 0.87 12.99 1.39
CA ILE A 173 2.16 13.30 2.01
C ILE A 173 1.97 13.76 3.47
N ALA A 174 0.96 14.60 3.73
CA ALA A 174 0.67 15.05 5.09
C ALA A 174 0.28 13.88 6.01
N ALA A 175 -0.56 12.95 5.53
CA ALA A 175 -0.94 11.76 6.29
C ALA A 175 0.26 10.82 6.53
N PHE A 176 1.07 10.57 5.50
CA PHE A 176 2.29 9.77 5.61
C PHE A 176 3.29 10.37 6.61
N ARG A 177 3.54 11.68 6.53
CA ARG A 177 4.44 12.39 7.48
C ARG A 177 3.94 12.31 8.92
N ARG A 178 2.64 12.49 9.16
CA ARG A 178 2.05 12.34 10.50
C ARG A 178 2.27 10.95 11.09
N PHE A 179 2.27 9.92 10.24
CA PHE A 179 2.54 8.55 10.65
C PHE A 179 4.03 8.28 10.90
N LEU A 180 4.93 8.86 10.11
CA LEU A 180 6.37 8.71 10.30
C LEU A 180 6.89 9.39 11.56
N MET A 181 6.37 10.57 11.88
CA MET A 181 6.88 11.39 12.99
C MET A 181 6.46 10.85 14.36
N LYS A 182 7.39 10.90 15.33
CA LYS A 182 7.05 10.65 16.73
C LYS A 182 6.22 11.81 17.27
N LYS A 183 5.44 11.56 18.33
CA LYS A 183 4.53 12.54 18.95
C LYS A 183 5.26 13.84 19.39
N GLU A 184 6.53 13.72 19.76
CA GLU A 184 7.42 14.81 20.18
C GLU A 184 7.90 15.70 19.02
N ASP A 185 7.99 15.17 17.80
CA ASP A 185 8.44 15.90 16.61
C ASP A 185 7.31 16.73 15.98
N LEU A 186 6.06 16.26 16.11
CA LEU A 186 4.86 16.99 15.68
C LEU A 186 4.66 18.31 16.47
N GLN A 187 5.03 18.34 17.75
CA GLN A 187 4.93 19.54 18.59
C GLN A 187 5.94 20.62 18.21
N LYS A 188 7.15 20.25 17.78
CA LYS A 188 8.16 21.22 17.30
C LYS A 188 7.75 21.85 15.97
N TRP A 189 7.11 21.08 15.09
CA TRP A 189 6.63 21.57 13.80
C TRP A 189 5.42 22.51 13.90
N ALA A 190 4.50 22.28 14.84
CA ALA A 190 3.35 23.17 15.04
C ALA A 190 3.74 24.58 15.55
N ILE A 191 5.00 24.79 15.92
CA ILE A 191 5.54 26.02 16.51
C ILE A 191 6.60 26.66 15.58
N SER A 192 6.90 26.03 14.43
CA SER A 192 7.85 26.52 13.41
C SER A 192 7.15 26.89 12.11
#